data_AF-A0A0T6B192-F1
#
_entry.id   AF-A0A0T6B192-F1
#
_cell.length_a   1.000
_cell.length_b   1.000
_cell.length_c   1.000
_cell.angle_alpha   90.00
_cell.angle_beta   90.00
_cell.angle_gamma   90.00
#
_symmetry.space_group_name_H-M   'P 1'
#
loop_
_entity.id
_entity.type
_entity.pdbx_description
1 polymer ?
#
loop_
_entity_poly.entity_id
_entity_poly.type
_entity_poly.pdbx_seq_one_letter_code
_entity_poly.pdbx_strand_id
1 'polypeptide(L)'
;MLFRANTLINLILNQYFNNTGCLIILSHDRLDYFNYHGKLPSVFVNLQDSNIPENLIFRYYGCHGIIIVGENPITIFQNVELKMKFAQDRFNFRRYLFISTEHHCSSNLKNLRSKAMMFVEDILIICSISNRNLNSLEEDEYTFELYTHKFVGPRKQLTDIIWLNTWYYRNQSFLLNSNLYPDKICDQQGRILRIVCFTYKPFTVVGKCLKYCQYCHILQ
;
A
#
# COMPACT_ATOMS: atom_id res chain seq x y z
N MET A 1 -8.13 -10.11 16.85
CA MET A 1 -7.75 -10.28 15.42
C MET A 1 -6.26 -10.03 15.21
N LEU A 2 -5.73 -8.88 15.65
CA LEU A 2 -4.34 -8.48 15.41
C LEU A 2 -3.28 -9.47 15.93
N PHE A 3 -3.46 -10.00 17.15
CA PHE A 3 -2.53 -10.98 17.73
C PHE A 3 -2.28 -12.20 16.83
N ARG A 4 -3.34 -12.69 16.17
CA ARG A 4 -3.24 -13.86 15.27
C ARG A 4 -2.65 -13.50 13.91
N ALA A 5 -2.83 -12.26 13.46
CA ALA A 5 -2.19 -11.74 12.25
C ALA A 5 -0.68 -11.48 12.43
N ASN A 6 -0.19 -11.33 13.67
CA ASN A 6 1.21 -10.98 13.95
C ASN A 6 2.21 -11.94 13.29
N THR A 7 1.94 -13.25 13.29
CA THR A 7 2.82 -14.24 12.65
C THR A 7 2.93 -14.00 11.15
N LEU A 8 1.79 -13.84 10.47
CA LEU A 8 1.73 -13.53 9.04
C LEU A 8 2.42 -12.20 8.72
N ILE A 9 2.13 -11.16 9.51
CA ILE A 9 2.71 -9.83 9.29
C ILE A 9 4.23 -9.89 9.44
N ASN A 10 4.76 -10.48 10.52
CA ASN A 10 6.20 -10.59 10.71
C ASN A 10 6.87 -11.42 9.59
N LEU A 11 6.23 -12.47 9.09
CA LEU A 11 6.70 -13.22 7.92
C LEU A 11 6.80 -12.31 6.68
N ILE A 12 5.73 -11.56 6.38
CA ILE A 12 5.70 -10.62 5.25
C ILE A 12 6.78 -9.54 5.39
N LEU A 13 6.94 -8.96 6.58
CA LEU A 13 7.93 -7.91 6.81
C LEU A 13 9.35 -8.44 6.65
N ASN A 14 9.65 -9.61 7.19
CA ASN A 14 10.98 -10.22 7.07
C ASN A 14 11.31 -10.65 5.64
N GLN A 15 10.31 -10.99 4.82
CA GLN A 15 10.56 -11.39 3.43
C GLN A 15 10.61 -10.18 2.49
N TYR A 16 9.69 -9.24 2.64
CA TYR A 16 9.49 -8.17 1.67
C TYR A 16 10.01 -6.82 2.13
N PHE A 17 10.19 -6.54 3.42
CA PHE A 17 10.52 -5.17 3.86
C PHE A 17 11.99 -4.95 4.20
N ASN A 18 12.85 -5.98 4.13
CA ASN A 18 14.27 -5.87 4.51
C ASN A 18 15.03 -4.74 3.80
N ASN A 19 14.64 -4.37 2.57
CA ASN A 19 15.30 -3.32 1.78
C ASN A 19 14.69 -1.92 1.99
N THR A 20 13.70 -1.77 2.87
CA THR A 20 13.00 -0.48 3.09
C THR A 20 13.72 0.46 4.06
N GLY A 21 14.82 0.01 4.67
CA GLY A 21 15.65 0.79 5.61
C GLY A 21 15.03 0.90 7.00
N CYS A 22 13.77 1.35 7.08
CA CYS A 22 13.01 1.44 8.32
C CYS A 22 11.50 1.29 8.07
N LEU A 23 10.77 1.05 9.17
CA LEU A 23 9.33 0.86 9.16
C LEU A 23 8.63 2.00 9.93
N ILE A 24 7.56 2.55 9.37
CA ILE A 24 6.63 3.42 10.10
C ILE A 24 5.35 2.63 10.32
N ILE A 25 4.93 2.53 11.58
CA ILE A 25 3.72 1.82 11.98
C ILE A 25 2.71 2.86 12.46
N LEU A 26 1.64 3.03 11.70
CA LEU A 26 0.56 3.95 11.96
C LEU A 26 -0.63 3.17 12.53
N SER A 27 -1.05 3.49 13.75
CA SER A 27 -2.22 2.89 14.40
C SER A 27 -3.07 3.95 15.09
N HIS A 28 -4.39 3.76 15.17
CA HIS A 28 -5.28 4.66 15.91
C HIS A 28 -5.36 4.34 17.41
N ASP A 29 -5.17 3.07 17.78
CA ASP A 29 -5.27 2.63 19.16
C ASP A 29 -3.94 2.08 19.67
N ARG A 30 -3.63 2.39 20.92
CA ARG A 30 -2.47 1.82 21.61
C ARG A 30 -2.67 0.33 21.84
N LEU A 31 -3.90 -0.13 22.07
CA LEU A 31 -4.20 -1.53 22.38
C LEU A 31 -4.09 -2.49 21.19
N ASP A 32 -4.04 -1.96 19.96
CA ASP A 32 -3.76 -2.70 18.73
C ASP A 32 -2.24 -2.91 18.53
N TYR A 33 -1.57 -3.43 19.56
CA TYR A 33 -0.13 -3.67 19.53
C TYR A 33 0.22 -4.79 18.52
N PHE A 34 0.50 -4.37 17.28
CA PHE A 34 1.33 -5.14 16.39
C PHE A 34 2.74 -5.23 17.01
N ASN A 35 3.15 -6.45 17.38
CA ASN A 35 4.47 -6.68 17.94
C ASN A 35 5.44 -7.06 16.82
N TYR A 36 6.22 -6.07 16.37
CA TYR A 36 7.27 -6.29 15.39
C TYR A 36 8.52 -6.87 16.05
N HIS A 37 8.97 -8.03 15.59
CA HIS A 37 10.16 -8.71 16.11
C HIS A 37 11.33 -8.78 15.11
N GLY A 38 11.27 -7.99 14.03
CA GLY A 38 12.32 -8.01 13.02
C GLY A 38 13.48 -7.07 13.31
N LYS A 39 14.45 -7.05 12.40
CA LYS A 39 15.72 -6.32 12.56
C LYS A 39 15.65 -4.86 12.11
N LEU A 40 14.59 -4.46 11.40
CA LEU A 40 14.48 -3.09 10.89
C LEU A 40 14.14 -2.13 12.03
N PRO A 41 14.75 -0.94 12.09
CA PRO A 41 14.28 0.09 12.99
C PRO A 41 12.83 0.45 12.63
N SER A 42 11.97 0.51 13.65
CA SER A 42 10.57 0.85 13.49
C SER A 42 10.18 2.05 14.36
N VAL A 43 9.33 2.90 13.81
CA VAL A 43 8.74 4.05 14.51
C VAL A 43 7.24 3.81 14.62
N PHE A 44 6.76 3.76 15.85
CA PHE A 44 5.33 3.65 16.14
C PHE A 44 4.73 5.04 16.30
N VAL A 45 3.73 5.35 15.48
CA VAL A 45 3.00 6.61 15.54
C VAL A 45 1.55 6.32 15.85
N ASN A 46 1.12 6.79 17.02
CA ASN A 46 -0.28 6.74 17.42
C ASN A 46 -1.04 7.92 16.79
N LEU A 47 -2.08 7.63 16.02
CA LEU A 47 -2.91 8.61 15.33
C LEU A 47 -4.11 8.94 16.21
N GLN A 48 -4.03 10.04 16.95
CA GLN A 48 -5.20 10.63 17.59
C GLN A 48 -6.00 11.40 16.54
N ASP A 49 -7.30 11.11 16.43
CA ASP A 49 -8.25 11.79 15.54
C ASP A 49 -7.80 11.88 14.07
N SER A 50 -7.14 10.85 13.54
CA SER A 50 -6.59 10.79 12.17
C SER A 50 -5.53 11.85 11.83
N ASN A 51 -5.05 12.62 12.82
CA ASN A 51 -4.04 13.63 12.60
C ASN A 51 -2.65 12.99 12.53
N ILE A 52 -1.95 13.26 11.43
CA ILE A 52 -0.63 12.70 11.15
C ILE A 52 0.43 13.73 11.59
N PRO A 53 1.25 13.42 12.59
CA PRO A 53 2.32 14.32 13.05
C PRO A 53 3.40 14.43 11.97
N GLU A 54 3.37 15.57 11.26
CA GLU A 54 4.20 15.80 10.07
C GLU A 54 5.70 15.75 10.36
N ASN A 55 6.09 16.27 11.52
CA ASN A 55 7.46 16.23 11.99
C ASN A 55 7.97 14.79 12.14
N LEU A 56 7.15 13.87 12.63
CA LEU A 56 7.56 12.48 12.87
C LEU A 56 7.64 11.63 11.61
N ILE A 57 7.00 12.01 10.52
CA ILE A 57 6.95 11.17 9.31
C ILE A 57 7.74 11.79 8.16
N PHE A 58 7.74 13.12 8.03
CA PHE A 58 8.27 13.81 6.84
C PHE A 58 9.56 14.59 7.04
N ARG A 59 10.14 14.58 8.25
CA ARG A 59 11.39 15.34 8.53
C ARG A 59 12.57 14.54 9.04
N TYR A 60 12.37 13.29 9.50
CA TYR A 60 13.44 12.60 10.25
C TYR A 60 13.74 11.16 9.87
N TYR A 61 12.80 10.41 9.27
CA TYR A 61 12.94 8.96 9.24
C TYR A 61 13.08 8.35 7.84
N GLY A 62 12.61 9.01 6.78
CA GLY A 62 12.82 8.53 5.40
C GLY A 62 12.38 7.09 5.11
N CYS A 63 11.50 6.53 5.95
CA CYS A 63 11.14 5.12 5.86
C CYS A 63 10.33 4.85 4.60
N HIS A 64 10.74 3.83 3.87
CA HIS A 64 10.04 3.37 2.67
C HIS A 64 8.97 2.32 3.01
N GLY A 65 9.04 1.68 4.19
CA GLY A 65 8.06 0.71 4.64
C GLY A 65 7.02 1.35 5.55
N ILE A 66 5.75 1.29 5.16
CA ILE A 66 4.66 1.92 5.91
C ILE A 66 3.57 0.89 6.20
N ILE A 67 3.29 0.69 7.48
CA ILE A 67 2.29 -0.23 7.97
C ILE A 67 1.14 0.60 8.54
N ILE A 68 -0.08 0.33 8.09
CA ILE A 68 -1.27 1.05 8.52
C ILE A 68 -2.22 0.04 9.16
N VAL A 69 -2.48 0.24 10.45
CA VAL A 69 -3.35 -0.60 11.27
C VAL A 69 -4.58 0.20 11.68
N GLY A 70 -5.76 -0.39 11.48
CA GLY A 70 -7.00 0.16 12.00
C GLY A 70 -8.22 -0.23 11.18
N GLU A 71 -9.38 0.30 11.56
CA GLU A 71 -10.66 -0.01 10.92
C GLU A 71 -10.71 0.53 9.48
N ASN A 72 -10.20 1.75 9.29
CA ASN A 72 -10.21 2.44 8.00
C ASN A 72 -8.80 2.85 7.56
N PRO A 73 -7.98 1.92 7.05
CA PRO A 73 -6.60 2.22 6.65
C PRO A 73 -6.51 3.16 5.44
N ILE A 74 -7.58 3.26 4.63
CA ILE A 74 -7.57 4.05 3.40
C ILE A 74 -7.63 5.56 3.66
N THR A 75 -8.32 6.02 4.71
CA THR A 75 -8.34 7.45 5.08
C THR A 75 -6.97 7.90 5.57
N ILE A 76 -6.32 7.08 6.41
CA ILE A 76 -4.96 7.31 6.88
C ILE A 76 -4.00 7.38 5.69
N PHE A 77 -4.04 6.38 4.81
CA PHE A 77 -3.23 6.34 3.60
C PHE A 77 -3.39 7.59 2.73
N GLN A 78 -4.62 8.04 2.49
CA GLN A 78 -4.89 9.25 1.73
C GLN A 78 -4.27 10.48 2.37
N ASN A 79 -4.42 10.64 3.69
CA ASN A 79 -3.86 11.76 4.42
C ASN A 79 -2.32 11.72 4.40
N VAL A 80 -1.71 10.54 4.56
CA VAL A 80 -0.25 10.36 4.45
C VAL A 80 0.22 10.77 3.06
N GLU A 81 -0.36 10.21 2.01
CA GLU A 81 0.03 10.50 0.62
C GLU A 81 -0.21 11.95 0.21
N LEU A 82 -1.28 12.59 0.71
CA LEU A 82 -1.53 14.02 0.50
C LEU A 82 -0.44 14.86 1.15
N LYS A 83 -0.10 14.60 2.42
CA LYS A 83 0.95 15.35 3.13
C LYS A 83 2.33 15.11 2.50
N MET A 84 2.65 13.88 2.09
CA MET A 84 3.90 13.56 1.37
C MET A 84 4.07 14.35 0.07
N LYS A 85 2.98 14.64 -0.67
CA LYS A 85 3.07 15.44 -1.90
C LYS A 85 3.56 16.87 -1.66
N PHE A 86 3.22 17.44 -0.50
CA PHE A 86 3.59 18.80 -0.11
C PHE A 86 4.82 18.85 0.82
N ALA A 87 5.30 17.71 1.29
CA ALA A 87 6.52 17.62 2.07
C ALA A 87 7.76 17.98 1.23
N GLN A 88 8.81 18.44 1.92
CA GLN A 88 10.12 18.71 1.32
C GLN A 88 10.79 17.42 0.87
N ASP A 89 10.71 16.36 1.68
CA ASP A 89 11.26 15.06 1.36
C ASP A 89 10.24 14.20 0.59
N ARG A 90 10.67 13.63 -0.53
CA ARG A 90 9.85 12.77 -1.39
C ARG A 90 10.52 11.42 -1.60
N PHE A 91 9.82 10.36 -1.21
CA PHE A 91 10.31 8.98 -1.33
C PHE A 91 9.64 8.28 -2.51
N ASN A 92 10.36 7.97 -3.59
CA ASN A 92 9.72 7.42 -4.78
C ASN A 92 9.24 5.97 -4.60
N PHE A 93 9.98 5.19 -3.81
CA PHE A 93 9.66 3.80 -3.55
C PHE A 93 9.07 3.68 -2.15
N ARG A 94 7.78 3.38 -2.06
CA ARG A 94 7.06 3.19 -0.80
C ARG A 94 6.27 1.91 -0.87
N ARG A 95 6.37 1.10 0.17
CA ARG A 95 5.69 -0.18 0.31
C ARG A 95 4.70 -0.09 1.45
N TYR A 96 3.42 -0.28 1.13
CA TYR A 96 2.33 -0.19 2.09
C TYR A 96 1.78 -1.56 2.46
N LEU A 97 1.61 -1.77 3.76
CA LEU A 97 0.87 -2.90 4.32
C LEU A 97 -0.33 -2.40 5.11
N PHE A 98 -1.54 -2.73 4.66
CA PHE A 98 -2.77 -2.41 5.36
C PHE A 98 -3.24 -3.62 6.15
N ILE A 99 -3.48 -3.40 7.43
CA ILE A 99 -4.02 -4.39 8.35
C ILE A 99 -5.35 -3.82 8.82
N SER A 100 -6.43 -4.36 8.27
CA SER A 100 -7.77 -4.01 8.74
C SER A 100 -8.03 -4.73 10.07
N THR A 101 -8.61 -4.01 11.04
CA THR A 101 -9.16 -4.60 12.27
C THR A 101 -10.64 -5.02 12.11
N GLU A 102 -11.26 -4.71 10.96
CA GLU A 102 -12.66 -5.01 10.69
C GLU A 102 -12.85 -6.50 10.37
N HIS A 103 -13.78 -7.14 11.08
CA HIS A 103 -14.25 -8.48 10.75
C HIS A 103 -15.04 -8.42 9.43
N HIS A 104 -14.59 -9.14 8.39
CA HIS A 104 -15.15 -9.13 7.03
C HIS A 104 -14.76 -7.94 6.13
N CYS A 105 -13.53 -7.46 6.23
CA CYS A 105 -12.92 -6.50 5.29
C CYS A 105 -13.07 -6.87 3.79
N SER A 106 -13.26 -8.16 3.43
CA SER A 106 -13.46 -8.60 2.05
C SER A 106 -14.77 -8.10 1.40
N SER A 107 -15.85 -7.92 2.17
CA SER A 107 -17.13 -7.42 1.64
C SER A 107 -17.08 -5.92 1.32
N ASN A 108 -16.23 -5.18 2.03
CA ASN A 108 -16.07 -3.73 1.94
C ASN A 108 -14.86 -3.28 1.10
N LEU A 109 -14.21 -4.18 0.34
CA LEU A 109 -13.05 -3.84 -0.50
C LEU A 109 -13.30 -2.70 -1.51
N LYS A 110 -14.56 -2.49 -1.93
CA LYS A 110 -14.93 -1.36 -2.79
C LYS A 110 -14.70 -0.01 -2.11
N ASN A 111 -14.81 0.06 -0.78
CA ASN A 111 -14.58 1.26 0.00
C ASN A 111 -13.08 1.57 0.16
N LEU A 112 -12.21 0.59 -0.13
CA LEU A 112 -10.76 0.77 -0.12
C LEU A 112 -10.24 1.43 -1.41
N ARG A 113 -11.10 1.69 -2.41
CA ARG A 113 -10.67 2.36 -3.65
C ARG A 113 -10.33 3.82 -3.39
N SER A 114 -9.12 4.24 -3.75
CA SER A 114 -8.70 5.63 -3.68
C SER A 114 -7.91 6.08 -4.90
N LYS A 115 -8.09 7.35 -5.28
CA LYS A 115 -7.24 8.00 -6.29
C LYS A 115 -5.76 8.02 -5.88
N ALA A 116 -5.45 8.00 -4.58
CA ALA A 116 -4.06 7.96 -4.10
C ALA A 116 -3.36 6.64 -4.48
N MET A 117 -4.09 5.52 -4.52
CA MET A 117 -3.54 4.21 -4.89
C MET A 117 -3.03 4.18 -6.33
N MET A 118 -3.57 5.02 -7.21
CA MET A 118 -3.08 5.11 -8.58
C MET A 118 -1.61 5.54 -8.66
N PHE A 119 -1.07 6.18 -7.63
CA PHE A 119 0.30 6.70 -7.62
C PHE A 119 1.29 5.83 -6.84
N VAL A 120 0.80 4.80 -6.16
CA VAL A 120 1.61 3.94 -5.30
C VAL A 120 1.51 2.53 -5.83
N GLU A 121 2.64 1.95 -6.24
CA GLU A 121 2.68 0.62 -6.83
C GLU A 121 2.45 -0.48 -5.79
N ASP A 122 3.15 -0.39 -4.67
CA ASP A 122 3.27 -1.46 -3.69
C ASP A 122 2.28 -1.26 -2.54
N ILE A 123 1.15 -1.96 -2.63
CA ILE A 123 0.12 -1.99 -1.58
C ILE A 123 -0.35 -3.43 -1.40
N LEU A 124 -0.24 -3.93 -0.16
CA LEU A 124 -0.80 -5.19 0.28
C LEU A 124 -1.84 -4.94 1.37
N ILE A 125 -2.97 -5.63 1.29
CA ILE A 125 -4.08 -5.52 2.22
C ILE A 125 -4.33 -6.90 2.81
N ILE A 126 -4.37 -6.98 4.14
CA ILE A 126 -4.69 -8.21 4.87
C ILE A 126 -6.10 -8.05 5.45
N CYS A 127 -7.00 -8.97 5.08
CA CYS A 127 -8.32 -9.10 5.67
C CYS A 127 -8.42 -10.47 6.36
N SER A 128 -8.97 -10.55 7.58
CA SER A 128 -9.30 -11.86 8.18
C SER A 128 -10.67 -12.33 7.72
N ILE A 129 -10.80 -13.63 7.47
CA ILE A 129 -12.09 -14.28 7.34
C ILE A 129 -12.38 -14.99 8.66
N SER A 130 -13.53 -14.70 9.28
CA SER A 130 -14.06 -15.56 10.35
C SER A 130 -15.29 -16.28 9.84
N ASN A 131 -15.23 -17.61 9.68
CA ASN A 131 -16.42 -18.40 9.43
C ASN A 131 -17.18 -18.58 10.74
N ARG A 132 -18.19 -17.75 10.99
CA ARG A 132 -19.05 -17.86 12.18
C ARG A 132 -20.03 -19.05 12.15
N ASN A 133 -19.98 -19.89 11.11
CA ASN A 133 -21.00 -20.92 10.84
C ASN A 133 -20.58 -22.35 11.18
N LEU A 134 -19.49 -22.57 11.91
CA LEU A 134 -19.10 -23.91 12.34
C LEU A 134 -19.44 -24.09 13.82
N ASN A 135 -20.54 -24.80 14.08
CA ASN A 135 -20.89 -25.39 15.38
C ASN A 135 -19.91 -26.51 15.82
N SER A 136 -18.66 -26.49 15.35
CA SER A 136 -17.67 -27.51 15.66
C SER A 136 -16.77 -27.00 16.78
N LEU A 137 -16.69 -27.80 17.84
CA LEU A 137 -15.77 -27.71 18.98
C LEU A 137 -14.28 -27.86 18.60
N GLU A 138 -13.91 -27.60 17.35
CA GLU A 138 -12.54 -27.64 16.87
C GLU A 138 -11.97 -26.21 16.82
N GLU A 139 -10.78 -26.06 17.39
CA GLU A 139 -10.04 -24.81 17.51
C GLU A 139 -10.01 -24.02 16.19
N ASP A 140 -10.83 -22.97 16.10
CA ASP A 140 -10.40 -21.64 15.69
C ASP A 140 -9.52 -21.60 14.40
N GLU A 141 -10.03 -22.12 13.28
CA GLU A 141 -9.36 -22.02 11.98
C GLU A 141 -9.40 -20.57 11.43
N TYR A 142 -8.36 -19.78 11.74
CA TYR A 142 -8.19 -18.44 11.18
C TYR A 142 -7.57 -18.50 9.78
N THR A 143 -8.26 -17.87 8.84
CA THR A 143 -7.77 -17.66 7.47
C THR A 143 -7.69 -16.18 7.16
N PHE A 144 -6.65 -15.80 6.42
CA PHE A 144 -6.39 -14.42 6.03
C PHE A 144 -6.32 -14.34 4.53
N GLU A 145 -7.11 -13.46 3.94
CA GLU A 145 -7.04 -13.15 2.52
C GLU A 145 -6.15 -11.95 2.31
N LEU A 146 -5.31 -12.05 1.29
CA LEU A 146 -4.37 -11.03 0.88
C LEU A 146 -4.83 -10.43 -0.44
N TYR A 147 -4.89 -9.11 -0.48
CA TYR A 147 -5.34 -8.34 -1.62
C TYR A 147 -4.31 -7.27 -2.01
N THR A 148 -4.28 -6.91 -3.29
CA THR A 148 -3.58 -5.73 -3.81
C THR A 148 -4.53 -4.91 -4.66
N HIS A 149 -4.15 -3.69 -5.01
CA HIS A 149 -4.80 -2.97 -6.10
C HIS A 149 -4.13 -3.28 -7.46
N LYS A 150 -4.89 -3.11 -8.53
CA LYS A 150 -4.44 -3.12 -9.92
C LYS A 150 -3.76 -1.78 -10.25
N PHE A 151 -2.47 -1.82 -10.57
CA PHE A 151 -1.69 -0.62 -10.87
C PHE A 151 -1.52 -0.34 -12.38
N VAL A 152 -1.82 -1.31 -13.23
CA VAL A 152 -1.55 -1.26 -14.68
C VAL A 152 -2.85 -1.23 -15.48
N GLY A 153 -2.79 -0.73 -16.72
CA GLY A 153 -3.94 -0.67 -17.61
C GLY A 153 -4.69 0.67 -17.62
N PRO A 154 -5.92 0.69 -18.16
CA PRO A 154 -6.69 1.92 -18.36
C PRO A 154 -7.12 2.53 -17.03
N ARG A 155 -7.20 3.87 -17.00
CA ARG A 155 -7.42 4.67 -15.78
C ARG A 155 -8.60 4.20 -14.91
N LYS A 156 -9.68 3.72 -15.53
CA LYS A 156 -10.89 3.27 -14.82
C LYS A 156 -10.65 2.04 -13.92
N GLN A 157 -9.60 1.27 -14.21
CA GLN A 157 -9.30 0.00 -13.54
C GLN A 157 -8.14 0.11 -12.53
N LEU A 158 -7.43 1.25 -12.47
CA LEU A 158 -6.22 1.46 -11.65
C LEU A 158 -6.45 1.48 -10.13
N THR A 159 -7.68 1.22 -9.70
CA THR A 159 -8.05 1.14 -8.28
C THR A 159 -8.82 -0.16 -7.98
N ASP A 160 -8.95 -1.04 -8.98
CA ASP A 160 -9.60 -2.33 -8.76
C ASP A 160 -8.76 -3.15 -7.79
N ILE A 161 -9.43 -3.79 -6.83
CA ILE A 161 -8.78 -4.69 -5.88
C ILE A 161 -8.74 -6.09 -6.48
N ILE A 162 -7.59 -6.73 -6.36
CA ILE A 162 -7.27 -8.05 -6.87
C ILE A 162 -6.88 -8.92 -5.67
N TRP A 163 -7.50 -10.09 -5.56
CA TRP A 163 -7.10 -11.11 -4.60
C TRP A 163 -5.76 -11.74 -5.04
N LEU A 164 -4.83 -11.89 -4.10
CA LEU A 164 -3.51 -12.46 -4.35
C LEU A 164 -3.36 -13.87 -3.81
N ASN A 165 -3.83 -14.09 -2.58
CA ASN A 165 -3.56 -15.34 -1.87
C ASN A 165 -4.44 -15.48 -0.62
N THR A 166 -4.45 -16.68 -0.06
CA THR A 166 -5.02 -16.98 1.24
C THR A 166 -3.95 -17.62 2.11
N TRP A 167 -3.82 -17.15 3.35
CA TRP A 167 -2.91 -17.72 4.34
C TRP A 167 -3.70 -18.44 5.44
N TYR A 168 -3.30 -19.67 5.74
CA TYR A 168 -3.90 -20.51 6.78
C TYR A 168 -3.07 -20.41 8.05
N TYR A 169 -3.66 -19.89 9.13
CA TYR A 169 -2.95 -19.69 10.40
C TYR A 169 -2.43 -21.00 11.00
N ARG A 170 -3.25 -22.06 10.96
CA ARG A 170 -2.93 -23.38 11.54
C ARG A 170 -1.71 -24.04 10.88
N ASN A 171 -1.66 -23.99 9.56
CA ASN A 171 -0.59 -24.62 8.78
C ASN A 171 0.58 -23.67 8.50
N GLN A 172 0.43 -22.39 8.87
CA GLN A 172 1.38 -21.31 8.61
C GLN A 172 1.80 -21.21 7.14
N SER A 173 0.89 -21.54 6.22
CA SER A 173 1.19 -21.69 4.80
C SER A 173 0.26 -20.85 3.94
N PHE A 174 0.77 -20.45 2.78
CA PHE A 174 -0.02 -19.84 1.73
C PHE A 174 -0.67 -20.91 0.85
N LEU A 175 -1.89 -20.64 0.39
CA LEU A 175 -2.59 -21.48 -0.58
C LEU A 175 -1.82 -21.56 -1.90
N LEU A 176 -1.28 -20.42 -2.34
CA LEU A 176 -0.50 -20.29 -3.57
C LEU A 176 0.93 -19.86 -3.25
N ASN A 177 1.88 -20.20 -4.11
CA ASN A 177 3.23 -19.64 -4.05
C ASN A 177 3.32 -18.34 -4.87
N SER A 178 2.49 -17.35 -4.55
CA SER A 178 2.43 -16.07 -5.27
C SER A 178 3.31 -15.00 -4.60
N ASN A 179 3.94 -14.15 -5.41
CA ASN A 179 4.64 -12.96 -4.93
C ASN A 179 3.61 -11.95 -4.40
N LEU A 180 3.73 -11.54 -3.13
CA LEU A 180 2.81 -10.59 -2.50
C LEU A 180 3.07 -9.13 -2.91
N TYR A 181 4.27 -8.82 -3.42
CA TYR A 181 4.66 -7.52 -3.98
C TYR A 181 5.25 -7.75 -5.38
N PRO A 182 4.41 -8.04 -6.38
CA PRO A 182 4.87 -8.19 -7.76
C PRO A 182 5.37 -6.85 -8.31
N ASP A 183 6.38 -6.88 -9.19
CA ASP A 183 6.78 -5.71 -9.97
C ASP A 183 5.68 -5.37 -10.97
N LYS A 184 5.03 -4.22 -10.76
CA LYS A 184 3.97 -3.69 -11.61
C LYS A 184 4.47 -2.53 -12.48
N ILE A 185 5.76 -2.19 -12.41
CA ILE A 185 6.37 -1.16 -13.25
C ILE A 185 6.79 -1.74 -14.61
N CYS A 186 7.26 -2.99 -14.66
CA CYS A 186 7.76 -3.60 -15.90
C CYS A 186 6.77 -3.58 -17.08
N ASP A 187 5.48 -3.86 -16.86
CA ASP A 187 4.45 -3.84 -17.90
C ASP A 187 3.28 -2.94 -17.51
N GLN A 188 3.17 -1.78 -18.16
CA GLN A 188 2.14 -0.78 -17.87
C GLN A 188 0.78 -1.06 -18.52
N GLN A 189 0.67 -2.06 -19.42
CA GLN A 189 -0.56 -2.47 -20.09
C GLN A 189 -1.38 -1.31 -20.70
N GLY A 190 -0.71 -0.30 -21.27
CA GLY A 190 -1.36 0.86 -21.87
C GLY A 190 -1.75 1.98 -20.89
N ARG A 191 -1.15 2.01 -19.69
CA ARG A 191 -1.28 3.16 -18.77
C ARG A 191 -0.71 4.43 -19.41
N ILE A 192 -1.45 5.53 -19.29
CA ILE A 192 -1.09 6.81 -19.91
C ILE A 192 -0.01 7.52 -19.07
N LEU A 193 1.15 7.74 -19.68
CA LEU A 193 2.17 8.66 -19.16
C LEU A 193 1.77 10.10 -19.49
N ARG A 194 1.78 10.98 -18.49
CA ARG A 194 1.52 12.42 -18.66
C ARG A 194 2.75 13.19 -18.25
N ILE A 195 3.31 13.94 -19.17
CA ILE A 195 4.49 14.78 -18.95
C ILE A 195 4.04 16.24 -19.04
N VAL A 196 4.42 17.04 -18.04
CA VAL A 196 4.23 18.49 -18.07
C VAL A 196 5.60 19.11 -18.33
N CYS A 197 5.70 19.87 -19.42
CA CYS A 197 6.93 20.55 -19.80
C CYS A 197 6.79 22.06 -19.61
N PHE A 198 7.82 22.68 -19.04
CA PHE A 198 7.96 24.14 -19.00
C PHE A 198 8.83 24.59 -20.17
N THR A 199 8.66 25.83 -20.61
CA THR A 199 9.54 26.40 -21.64
C THR A 199 10.89 26.74 -21.03
N TYR A 200 11.95 26.10 -21.49
CA TYR A 200 13.32 26.29 -21.02
C TYR A 200 14.28 26.21 -22.21
N LYS A 201 14.71 27.37 -22.73
CA LYS A 201 15.59 27.42 -23.90
C LYS A 201 17.01 26.93 -23.54
N PRO A 202 17.68 26.20 -24.44
CA PRO A 202 17.23 25.73 -25.76
C PRO A 202 16.47 24.38 -25.75
N PHE A 203 16.27 23.76 -24.60
CA PHE A 203 15.81 22.37 -24.46
C PHE A 203 14.31 22.16 -24.72
N THR A 204 13.47 23.10 -24.31
CA THR A 204 12.03 23.04 -24.46
C THR A 204 11.50 24.39 -24.93
N VAL A 205 11.12 24.47 -26.20
CA VAL A 205 10.54 25.67 -26.80
C VAL A 205 9.14 25.33 -27.28
N VAL A 206 8.13 26.05 -26.80
CA VAL A 206 6.77 25.91 -27.33
C VAL A 206 6.80 26.36 -28.79
N GLY A 207 6.73 25.39 -29.70
CA GLY A 207 6.62 25.67 -31.12
C GLY A 207 5.32 26.44 -31.39
N LYS A 208 5.36 27.44 -32.28
CA LYS A 208 4.13 27.95 -32.90
C LYS A 208 3.56 26.80 -33.72
N CYS A 209 2.51 26.16 -33.23
CA CYS A 209 1.86 25.05 -33.93
C CYS A 209 1.19 25.61 -35.19
N LEU A 210 1.90 25.58 -36.33
CA LEU A 210 1.26 25.64 -37.64
C LEU A 210 0.42 24.37 -37.76
N LYS A 211 -0.81 24.48 -38.24
CA LYS A 211 -1.95 23.52 -38.17
C LYS A 211 -1.72 22.07 -38.69
N TYR A 212 -0.49 21.60 -38.86
CA TYR A 212 -0.13 20.33 -39.51
C TYR A 212 0.95 19.49 -38.78
N CYS A 213 1.09 19.57 -37.46
CA CYS A 213 2.00 18.67 -36.73
C CYS A 213 1.24 17.76 -35.75
N GLN A 214 0.72 16.65 -36.28
CA GLN A 214 0.65 15.39 -35.52
C GLN A 214 2.08 14.86 -35.38
N TYR A 215 2.42 14.28 -34.22
CA TYR A 215 3.73 13.73 -33.82
C TYR A 215 4.72 14.74 -33.22
N CYS A 216 4.60 14.94 -31.90
CA CYS A 216 5.75 15.26 -31.07
C CYS A 216 6.57 13.97 -30.90
N HIS A 217 7.66 13.82 -31.66
CA HIS A 217 8.72 12.87 -31.35
C HIS A 217 9.48 13.39 -30.12
N ILE A 218 9.39 12.64 -29.02
CA ILE A 218 10.34 12.74 -27.92
C ILE A 218 11.62 12.07 -28.43
N LEU A 219 12.69 12.86 -28.60
CA LEU A 219 14.02 12.36 -28.93
C LEU A 219 14.57 11.54 -27.76
N GLN A 220 15.21 10.43 -28.11
CA GLN A 220 15.81 9.40 -27.25
C GLN A 220 16.90 9.94 -26.33
#